data_AF-A0A7W1L580-F1
#
_entry.id   AF-A0A7W1L580-F1
#
_cell.length_a   1.000
_cell.length_b   1.000
_cell.length_c   1.000
_cell.angle_alpha   90.00
_cell.angle_beta   90.00
_cell.angle_gamma   90.00
#
_symmetry.space_group_name_H-M   'P 1'
#
loop_
_entity.id
_entity.type
_entity.pdbx_description
1 polymer ?
#
loop_
_entity_poly.entity_id
_entity_poly.type
_entity_poly.pdbx_seq_one_letter_code
_entity_poly.pdbx_strand_id
1 'polypeptide(L)' 'FLFISHNKFTMEMAQQLVGITMPEPGASRVVAVDIAEALTLAENAA' A
#
# COMPACT_ATOMS: atom_id res chain seq x y z
N PHE A 1 7.03 -15.28 -1.45
CA PHE A 1 7.68 -14.79 -0.22
C PHE A 1 6.86 -13.62 0.30
N LEU A 2 6.72 -13.44 1.61
CA LEU A 2 5.95 -12.34 2.21
C LEU A 2 6.91 -11.42 2.96
N PHE A 3 6.85 -10.13 2.69
CA PHE A 3 7.62 -9.11 3.39
C PHE A 3 6.72 -7.91 3.69
N ILE A 4 6.90 -7.30 4.86
CA ILE A 4 6.15 -6.13 5.31
C ILE A 4 7.10 -4.94 5.23
N SER A 5 6.73 -3.93 4.47
CA SER A 5 7.57 -2.76 4.24
C SER A 5 6.72 -1.49 4.09
N HIS A 6 7.30 -0.38 4.52
CA HIS A 6 6.84 0.98 4.19
C HIS A 6 7.83 1.68 3.23
N ASN A 7 8.86 0.97 2.74
CA ASN A 7 9.85 1.49 1.82
C ASN A 7 9.35 1.37 0.37
N LYS A 8 9.25 2.51 -0.31
CA LYS A 8 8.72 2.62 -1.68
C LYS A 8 9.46 1.70 -2.68
N PHE A 9 10.79 1.65 -2.62
CA PHE A 9 11.58 0.76 -3.50
C PHE A 9 11.26 -0.72 -3.26
N THR A 10 11.04 -1.11 -2.01
CA THR A 10 10.66 -2.50 -1.71
C THR A 10 9.27 -2.82 -2.26
N MET A 11 8.35 -1.86 -2.22
CA MET A 11 7.00 -2.02 -2.77
C MET A 11 6.99 -2.10 -4.30
N GLU A 12 7.83 -1.32 -4.99
CA GLU A 12 7.95 -1.34 -6.46
C GLU A 12 8.45 -2.69 -7.01
N MET A 13 9.29 -3.38 -6.23
CA MET A 13 9.81 -4.69 -6.61
C MET A 13 8.83 -5.84 -6.35
N ALA A 14 7.69 -5.58 -5.70
CA ALA A 14 6.72 -6.61 -5.34
C ALA A 14 5.80 -6.96 -6.51
N GLN A 15 5.54 -8.26 -6.71
CA GLN A 15 4.61 -8.73 -7.74
C GLN A 15 3.15 -8.37 -7.43
N GLN A 16 2.82 -8.27 -6.13
CA GLN A 16 1.50 -7.91 -5.62
C GLN A 16 1.65 -7.08 -4.34
N LEU A 17 0.75 -6.13 -4.14
CA LEU A 17 0.69 -5.30 -2.95
C LEU A 17 -0.64 -5.50 -2.23
N VAL A 18 -0.55 -5.60 -0.90
CA VAL A 18 -1.69 -5.67 0.01
C VAL A 18 -1.52 -4.56 1.04
N GLY A 19 -2.49 -3.67 1.11
CA GLY A 19 -2.50 -2.56 2.05
C GLY A 19 -3.19 -2.92 3.35
N ILE A 20 -2.74 -2.30 4.44
CA ILE A 20 -3.44 -2.31 5.72
C ILE A 20 -3.84 -0.86 6.04
N THR A 21 -5.12 -0.63 6.26
CA THR A 21 -5.66 0.68 6.65
C THR A 21 -6.47 0.58 7.92
N MET A 22 -6.59 1.66 8.68
CA MET A 22 -7.37 1.73 9.91
C MET A 22 -8.45 2.80 9.76
N PRO A 23 -9.65 2.45 9.23
CA PRO A 23 -10.75 3.40 9.13
C PRO A 23 -11.32 3.77 10.50
N GLU A 24 -11.26 2.84 11.44
CA GLU A 24 -11.69 2.99 12.83
C GLU A 24 -10.46 2.80 13.74
N PRO A 25 -10.27 3.64 14.78
CA PRO A 25 -9.14 3.49 15.69
C PRO A 25 -9.09 2.09 16.32
N GLY A 26 -7.94 1.43 16.20
CA GLY A 26 -7.71 0.07 16.70
C GLY A 26 -8.24 -1.07 15.81
N ALA A 27 -8.94 -0.80 14.70
CA ALA A 27 -9.48 -1.83 13.82
C ALA A 27 -8.92 -1.71 12.40
N SER A 28 -7.85 -2.47 12.12
CA SER A 28 -7.25 -2.55 10.79
C SER A 28 -8.08 -3.39 9.82
N ARG A 29 -8.10 -2.99 8.55
CA ARG A 29 -8.71 -3.71 7.43
C ARG A 29 -7.69 -3.90 6.30
N VAL A 30 -7.78 -5.06 5.66
CA VAL A 30 -6.95 -5.43 4.51
C VAL A 30 -7.60 -4.86 3.25
N VAL A 31 -6.78 -4.27 2.38
CA VAL A 31 -7.21 -3.74 1.08
C VAL A 31 -6.28 -4.22 -0.02
N ALA A 32 -6.86 -4.52 -1.19
CA ALA A 32 -6.06 -4.72 -2.39
C ALA A 32 -5.52 -3.36 -2.87
N VAL A 33 -4.30 -3.36 -3.39
CA VAL A 33 -3.66 -2.14 -3.91
C VAL A 33 -3.48 -2.29 -5.40
N ASP A 34 -4.08 -1.37 -6.17
CA ASP A 34 -3.72 -1.14 -7.56
C ASP A 34 -2.50 -0.21 -7.60
N ILE A 35 -1.41 -0.68 -8.19
CA ILE A 35 -0.14 0.07 -8.25
C ILE A 35 -0.30 1.33 -9.11
N ALA A 36 -1.04 1.27 -10.22
CA ALA A 36 -1.20 2.40 -11.11
C ALA A 36 -2.00 3.52 -10.43
N GLU A 37 -3.10 3.16 -9.77
CA GLU A 37 -3.91 4.10 -8.99
C GLU A 37 -3.10 4.67 -7.81
N ALA A 38 -2.36 3.83 -7.09
CA ALA A 38 -1.55 4.25 -5.94
C ALA A 38 -0.47 5.30 -6.31
N LEU A 39 0.15 5.18 -7.49
CA LEU A 39 1.12 6.17 -7.97
C LEU A 39 0.45 7.53 -8.22
N THR A 40 -0.72 7.55 -8.88
CA THR A 40 -1.46 8.81 -9.13
C THR A 40 -1.92 9.48 -7.84
N LEU A 41 -2.37 8.70 -6.85
CA LEU A 41 -2.74 9.22 -5.53
C LEU A 41 -1.54 9.81 -4.79
N ALA A 42 -0.37 9.17 -4.89
CA ALA A 42 0.85 9.65 -4.26
C ALA A 42 1.37 10.97 -4.87
N GLU A 43 1.22 11.15 -6.18
CA GLU A 43 1.55 12.41 -6.87
C GLU A 43 0.60 13.55 -6.47
N ASN A 44 -0.70 13.27 -6.37
CA ASN A 44 -1.73 14.27 -6.03
C ASN A 44 -1.72 14.69 -4.56
N ALA A 45 -1.09 13.91 -3.67
CA ALA A 45 -0.98 14.20 -2.24
C ALA A 45 0.25 15.06 -1.88
N ALA A 46 1.11 15.38 -2.84
CA ALA A 46 2.29 16.25 -2.70
C ALA A 46 1.98 17.71 -3.03
#